data_AF-A0A9D8S1T3-F1
#
_entry.id   AF-A0A9D8S1T3-F1
#
_cell.length_a   1.000
_cell.length_b   1.000
_cell.length_c   1.000
_cell.angle_alpha   90.00
_cell.angle_beta   90.00
_cell.angle_gamma   90.00
#
_symmetry.space_group_name_H-M   'P 1'
#
loop_
_entity.id
_entity.type
_entity.pdbx_description
1 polymer ?
#
loop_
_entity_poly.entity_id
_entity_poly.type
_entity_poly.pdbx_seq_one_letter_code
_entity_poly.pdbx_strand_id
1 'polypeptide(L)'
;MNVDDIPVPAMAAIRVSKDGKSALFETTIIQTTDNKYIYAMPVRVDEKLVNFEAKGLHKELKIEFAPFEFYVWKNISIIRFVEDGKSYLRIRTTTPGTKAMAWSDKPVTTQKKKRAALIKEQALEAAESARAEGEAK
;
A
#
# COMPACT_ATOMS: atom_id res chain seq x y z
N MET A 1 -10.09 -15.61 10.85
CA MET A 1 -10.56 -15.26 9.50
C MET A 1 -9.79 -16.08 8.48
N ASN A 2 -10.49 -16.77 7.58
CA ASN A 2 -9.85 -17.45 6.47
C ASN A 2 -9.50 -16.44 5.37
N VAL A 3 -8.58 -16.83 4.49
CA VAL A 3 -8.19 -16.06 3.32
C VAL A 3 -9.32 -16.02 2.30
N ASP A 4 -10.07 -17.10 2.16
CA ASP A 4 -11.19 -17.17 1.19
C ASP A 4 -12.38 -16.28 1.60
N ASP A 5 -12.45 -15.87 2.86
CA ASP A 5 -13.48 -14.95 3.36
C ASP A 5 -13.19 -13.48 2.97
N ILE A 6 -11.99 -13.17 2.45
CA ILE A 6 -11.58 -11.81 2.11
C ILE A 6 -12.43 -11.26 0.95
N PRO A 7 -13.05 -10.07 1.10
CA PRO A 7 -13.75 -9.44 0.00
C PRO A 7 -12.78 -9.11 -1.14
N VAL A 8 -13.24 -9.27 -2.38
CA VAL A 8 -12.45 -8.97 -3.57
C VAL A 8 -13.27 -8.05 -4.49
N PRO A 9 -12.80 -6.82 -4.78
CA PRO A 9 -11.57 -6.20 -4.27
C PRO A 9 -11.68 -5.74 -2.81
N ALA A 10 -10.54 -5.65 -2.11
CA ALA A 10 -10.48 -5.08 -0.76
C ALA A 10 -9.30 -4.14 -0.57
N MET A 11 -9.50 -3.10 0.25
CA MET A 11 -8.42 -2.21 0.67
C MET A 11 -7.53 -2.93 1.68
N ALA A 12 -6.21 -2.81 1.48
CA ALA A 12 -5.24 -3.42 2.35
C ALA A 12 -4.02 -2.52 2.54
N ALA A 13 -3.26 -2.82 3.59
CA ALA A 13 -1.97 -2.20 3.81
C ALA A 13 -0.94 -3.23 4.29
N ILE A 14 0.28 -3.12 3.75
CA ILE A 14 1.43 -3.94 4.08
C ILE A 14 2.31 -3.15 5.03
N ARG A 15 2.50 -3.66 6.24
CA ARG A 15 3.49 -3.16 7.18
C ARG A 15 4.76 -4.00 7.05
N VAL A 16 5.89 -3.32 6.88
CA VAL A 16 7.21 -3.93 6.84
C VAL A 16 8.04 -3.34 7.97
N SER A 17 8.65 -4.19 8.79
CA SER A 17 9.55 -3.75 9.84
C SER A 17 10.90 -4.46 9.78
N LYS A 18 11.95 -3.69 10.08
CA LYS A 18 13.35 -4.14 10.15
C LYS A 18 14.12 -3.23 11.11
N ASP A 19 14.92 -3.81 12.01
CA ASP A 19 15.83 -3.09 12.91
C ASP A 19 15.16 -1.91 13.66
N GLY A 20 13.95 -2.14 14.19
CA GLY A 20 13.17 -1.14 14.92
C GLY A 20 12.50 -0.05 14.08
N LYS A 21 12.69 -0.05 12.75
CA LYS A 21 11.99 0.85 11.82
C LYS A 21 10.84 0.12 11.16
N SER A 22 9.70 0.80 10.98
CA SER A 22 8.54 0.29 10.25
C SER A 22 8.13 1.24 9.13
N ALA A 23 7.58 0.67 8.06
CA ALA A 23 6.98 1.40 6.96
C ALA A 23 5.64 0.74 6.60
N LEU A 24 4.66 1.58 6.25
CA LEU A 24 3.31 1.16 5.90
C LEU A 24 2.99 1.53 4.45
N PHE A 25 2.48 0.57 3.69
CA PHE A 25 2.21 0.72 2.25
C PHE A 25 0.79 0.29 1.92
N GLU A 26 0.02 1.15 1.26
CA GLU A 26 -1.34 0.79 0.79
C GLU A 26 -1.27 -0.09 -0.46
N THR A 27 -2.19 -1.05 -0.55
CA THR A 27 -2.42 -1.89 -1.73
C THR A 27 -3.90 -2.29 -1.82
N THR A 28 -4.27 -2.97 -2.88
CA THR A 28 -5.62 -3.49 -3.11
C THR A 28 -5.53 -4.98 -3.39
N ILE A 29 -6.32 -5.76 -2.66
CA ILE A 29 -6.47 -7.20 -2.88
C ILE A 29 -7.34 -7.41 -4.12
N ILE A 30 -6.90 -8.28 -5.02
CA ILE A 30 -7.54 -8.55 -6.31
C ILE A 30 -7.98 -10.00 -6.48
N GLN A 31 -7.45 -10.93 -5.68
CA GLN A 31 -7.84 -12.34 -5.71
C GLN A 31 -7.33 -13.05 -4.45
N THR A 32 -8.00 -14.13 -4.05
CA THR A 32 -7.57 -15.07 -3.03
C THR A 32 -7.67 -16.51 -3.54
N THR A 33 -6.85 -17.43 -3.02
CA THR A 33 -6.82 -18.83 -3.49
C THR A 33 -6.32 -19.79 -2.40
N ASP A 34 -6.87 -21.00 -2.40
CA ASP A 34 -6.47 -22.15 -1.57
C ASP A 34 -6.41 -21.88 -0.07
N ASN A 35 -7.17 -20.90 0.42
CA ASN A 35 -7.11 -20.40 1.79
C ASN A 35 -5.68 -20.04 2.27
N LYS A 36 -4.75 -19.76 1.35
CA LYS A 36 -3.31 -19.60 1.63
C LYS A 36 -2.66 -18.44 0.88
N TYR A 37 -3.19 -18.11 -0.30
CA TYR A 37 -2.62 -17.11 -1.17
C TYR A 37 -3.56 -15.92 -1.32
N ILE A 38 -2.99 -14.74 -1.20
CA ILE A 38 -3.65 -13.46 -1.42
C ILE A 38 -2.87 -12.75 -2.52
N TYR A 39 -3.56 -12.29 -3.55
CA TYR A 39 -2.99 -11.55 -4.66
C TYR A 39 -3.37 -10.08 -4.54
N ALA A 40 -2.37 -9.21 -4.71
CA ALA A 40 -2.55 -7.77 -4.53
C ALA A 40 -1.84 -6.96 -5.61
N MET A 41 -2.31 -5.73 -5.79
CA MET A 41 -1.68 -4.75 -6.67
C MET A 41 -0.26 -4.41 -6.20
N PRO A 42 0.66 -4.09 -7.12
CA PRO A 42 2.01 -3.71 -6.77
C PRO A 42 2.02 -2.36 -6.07
N VAL A 43 2.90 -2.21 -5.09
CA VAL A 43 3.10 -0.93 -4.40
C VAL A 43 4.17 -0.12 -5.14
N ARG A 44 3.91 1.17 -5.36
CA ARG A 44 4.89 2.11 -5.93
C ARG A 44 5.17 3.27 -4.97
N VAL A 45 6.43 3.69 -4.93
CA VAL A 45 6.90 4.90 -4.26
C VAL A 45 7.81 5.64 -5.24
N ASP A 46 7.47 6.88 -5.58
CA ASP A 46 8.14 7.68 -6.62
C ASP A 46 8.29 6.91 -7.94
N GLU A 47 7.17 6.33 -8.41
CA GLU A 47 7.08 5.49 -9.62
C GLU A 47 7.87 4.17 -9.57
N LYS A 48 8.76 3.99 -8.60
CA LYS A 48 9.54 2.77 -8.37
C LYS A 48 8.71 1.73 -7.64
N LEU A 49 8.76 0.49 -8.12
CA LEU A 49 8.15 -0.65 -7.45
C LEU A 49 8.86 -0.94 -6.14
N VAL A 50 8.09 -1.07 -5.06
CA VAL A 50 8.62 -1.47 -3.76
C VAL A 50 8.95 -2.96 -3.78
N ASN A 51 10.16 -3.31 -3.37
CA ASN A 51 10.58 -4.69 -3.24
C ASN A 51 10.40 -5.17 -1.80
N PHE A 52 9.57 -6.20 -1.62
CA PHE A 52 9.31 -6.82 -0.32
C PHE A 52 10.14 -8.10 -0.08
N GLU A 53 10.92 -8.58 -1.05
CA GLU A 53 11.61 -9.89 -0.98
C GLU A 53 12.91 -9.87 -0.15
N ALA A 54 13.26 -8.74 0.47
CA ALA A 54 14.49 -8.64 1.24
C ALA A 54 14.48 -9.53 2.50
N LYS A 55 15.65 -10.12 2.81
CA LYS A 55 15.89 -10.94 4.00
C LYS A 55 15.80 -10.11 5.29
N GLY A 56 15.29 -10.72 6.35
CA GLY A 56 15.17 -10.09 7.68
C GLY A 56 14.01 -9.09 7.81
N LEU A 57 13.11 -9.02 6.83
CA LEU A 57 11.90 -8.19 6.93
C LEU A 57 10.78 -8.95 7.64
N HIS A 58 10.29 -8.39 8.74
CA HIS A 58 9.01 -8.78 9.33
C HIS A 58 7.89 -8.11 8.54
N LYS A 59 6.92 -8.91 8.11
CA LYS A 59 5.85 -8.45 7.22
C LYS A 59 4.51 -8.79 7.82
N GLU A 60 3.60 -7.84 7.71
CA GLU A 60 2.21 -8.00 8.10
C GLU A 60 1.31 -7.38 7.03
N LEU A 61 0.16 -8.02 6.80
CA LEU A 61 -0.88 -7.54 5.91
C LEU A 61 -2.12 -7.25 6.76
N LYS A 62 -2.63 -6.02 6.69
CA LYS A 62 -3.93 -5.64 7.22
C LYS A 62 -4.89 -5.45 6.08
N ILE A 63 -6.09 -5.99 6.23
CA ILE A 63 -7.16 -5.87 5.24
C ILE A 63 -8.37 -5.29 5.94
N GLU A 64 -9.01 -4.32 5.30
CA GLU A 64 -10.29 -3.76 5.70
C GLU A 64 -11.42 -4.57 5.04
N PHE A 65 -12.27 -5.17 5.85
CA PHE A 65 -13.38 -6.02 5.40
C PHE A 65 -14.69 -5.24 5.32
N ALA A 66 -14.86 -4.29 6.22
CA ALA A 66 -15.95 -3.33 6.30
C ALA A 66 -15.41 -2.08 7.01
N PRO A 67 -16.14 -0.94 6.97
CA PRO A 67 -15.72 0.25 7.70
C PRO A 67 -15.41 -0.08 9.16
N PHE A 68 -14.17 0.20 9.57
CA PHE A 68 -13.64 -0.07 10.92
C PHE A 68 -13.47 -1.56 11.31
N GLU A 69 -13.67 -2.50 10.38
CA GLU A 69 -13.41 -3.92 10.60
C GLU A 69 -12.12 -4.36 9.88
N PHE A 70 -11.08 -4.60 10.68
CA PHE A 70 -9.76 -4.98 10.17
C PHE A 70 -9.30 -6.34 10.66
N TYR A 71 -8.67 -7.10 9.77
CA TYR A 71 -7.95 -8.33 10.11
C TYR A 71 -6.49 -8.22 9.68
N VAL A 72 -5.60 -8.81 10.47
CA VAL A 72 -4.17 -8.82 10.25
C VAL A 72 -3.64 -10.24 10.11
N TRP A 73 -2.81 -10.43 9.09
CA TRP A 73 -1.96 -11.60 8.90
C TRP A 73 -0.52 -11.22 9.20
N LYS A 74 0.11 -11.93 10.13
CA LYS A 74 1.51 -11.72 10.52
C LYS A 74 2.41 -12.78 9.89
N ASN A 75 3.71 -12.51 9.84
CA ASN A 75 4.73 -13.45 9.33
C ASN A 75 4.45 -13.94 7.91
N ILE A 76 3.95 -13.04 7.06
CA ILE A 76 3.62 -13.35 5.67
C ILE A 76 4.88 -13.38 4.79
N SER A 77 4.82 -14.16 3.71
CA SER A 77 5.80 -14.09 2.62
C SER A 77 5.20 -13.34 1.45
N ILE A 78 5.96 -12.41 0.85
CA ILE A 78 5.51 -11.61 -0.28
C ILE A 78 6.53 -11.78 -1.38
N ILE A 79 6.07 -12.20 -2.56
CA ILE A 79 6.86 -12.22 -3.78
C ILE A 79 6.20 -11.36 -4.84
N ARG A 80 7.01 -10.76 -5.72
CA ARG A 80 6.52 -10.09 -6.92
C ARG A 80 6.58 -11.06 -8.10
N PHE A 81 5.54 -11.04 -8.91
CA PHE A 81 5.52 -11.74 -10.20
C PHE A 81 4.99 -10.83 -11.30
N VAL A 82 5.19 -11.23 -12.55
CA VAL A 82 4.72 -10.51 -13.73
C VAL A 82 3.80 -11.43 -14.52
N GLU A 83 2.64 -10.92 -14.89
CA GLU A 83 1.62 -11.61 -15.69
C GLU A 83 1.03 -10.58 -16.65
N ASP A 84 0.93 -10.93 -17.94
CA ASP A 84 0.44 -10.05 -19.01
C ASP A 84 1.11 -8.65 -19.04
N GLY A 85 2.42 -8.61 -18.76
CA GLY A 85 3.20 -7.37 -18.71
C GLY A 85 2.91 -6.48 -17.48
N LYS A 86 2.04 -6.91 -16.57
CA LYS A 86 1.71 -6.23 -15.32
C LYS A 86 2.36 -6.93 -14.13
N SER A 87 2.85 -6.15 -13.17
CA SER A 87 3.41 -6.69 -11.93
C SER A 87 2.32 -6.88 -10.89
N TYR A 88 2.42 -7.95 -10.11
CA TYR A 88 1.52 -8.28 -9.01
C TYR A 88 2.29 -8.76 -7.79
N LEU A 89 1.64 -8.74 -6.63
CA LEU A 89 2.16 -9.31 -5.40
C LEU A 89 1.40 -10.60 -5.09
N ARG A 90 2.13 -11.69 -4.86
CA ARG A 90 1.58 -12.92 -4.27
C ARG A 90 2.03 -13.00 -2.82
N ILE A 91 1.04 -13.00 -1.93
CA ILE A 91 1.23 -13.03 -0.48
C ILE A 91 0.82 -14.40 0.01
N ARG A 92 1.76 -15.13 0.60
CA ARG A 92 1.50 -16.42 1.26
C ARG A 92 1.30 -16.18 2.75
N THR A 93 0.20 -16.70 3.27
CA THR A 93 -0.10 -16.72 4.70
C THR A 93 0.07 -18.14 5.25
N THR A 94 0.46 -18.26 6.52
CA THR A 94 0.56 -19.55 7.23
C THR A 94 -0.32 -19.62 8.46
N THR A 95 -0.94 -18.50 8.83
CA THR A 95 -1.81 -18.37 10.00
C THR A 95 -3.11 -17.68 9.60
N PRO A 96 -4.25 -17.99 10.23
CA PRO A 96 -5.49 -17.26 10.04
C PRO A 96 -5.35 -15.77 10.40
N GLY A 97 -6.19 -14.93 9.80
CA GLY A 97 -6.26 -13.51 10.11
C GLY A 97 -6.86 -13.27 11.49
N THR A 98 -6.25 -12.39 12.26
CA THR A 98 -6.71 -11.97 13.60
C THR A 98 -7.33 -10.58 13.55
N LYS A 99 -8.44 -10.37 14.26
CA LYS A 99 -9.09 -9.06 14.35
C LYS A 99 -8.13 -8.03 14.94
N ALA A 100 -8.12 -6.83 14.37
CA ALA A 100 -7.21 -5.76 14.78
C ALA A 100 -7.91 -4.40 14.73
N MET A 101 -7.37 -3.44 15.47
CA MET A 101 -7.72 -2.02 15.32
C MET A 101 -6.99 -1.42 14.11
N ALA A 102 -7.41 -0.24 13.66
CA ALA A 102 -6.67 0.55 12.66
C ALA A 102 -5.22 0.79 13.12
N TRP A 103 -4.27 0.86 12.17
CA TRP A 103 -2.91 1.26 12.54
C TRP A 103 -2.87 2.78 12.75
N SER A 104 -2.15 3.22 13.78
CA SER A 104 -1.91 4.65 14.03
C SER A 104 -0.93 5.28 13.04
N ASP A 105 -0.10 4.45 12.39
CA ASP A 105 0.91 4.87 11.44
C ASP A 105 0.27 5.35 10.13
N LYS A 106 0.69 6.53 9.65
CA LYS A 106 0.25 7.03 8.33
C LYS A 106 1.01 6.28 7.22
N PRO A 107 0.32 5.77 6.19
CA PRO A 107 0.98 5.13 5.06
C PRO A 107 2.01 6.04 4.38
N VAL A 108 3.14 5.46 3.99
CA VAL A 108 4.20 6.15 3.23
C VAL A 108 3.64 6.68 1.90
N THR A 109 2.66 5.98 1.31
CA THR A 109 1.91 6.41 0.13
C THR A 109 1.14 7.72 0.38
N THR A 110 0.51 7.86 1.55
CA THR A 110 -0.32 9.02 1.92
C THR A 110 0.50 10.27 2.23
N GLN A 111 1.68 10.12 2.84
CA GLN A 111 2.57 11.26 3.10
C GLN A 111 3.00 11.95 1.79
N LYS A 112 3.15 11.19 0.70
CA LYS A 112 3.55 11.74 -0.60
C LYS A 112 2.41 12.30 -1.43
N LYS A 113 1.19 11.75 -1.36
CA LYS A 113 0.01 12.40 -1.97
C LYS A 113 -0.13 13.86 -1.51
N LYS A 114 0.10 14.11 -0.22
CA LYS A 114 0.14 15.47 0.33
C LYS A 114 1.27 16.32 -0.25
N ARG A 115 2.50 15.78 -0.32
CA ARG A 115 3.66 16.51 -0.88
C ARG A 115 3.49 16.84 -2.37
N ALA A 116 2.96 15.92 -3.16
CA ALA A 116 2.71 16.14 -4.59
C ALA A 116 1.61 17.18 -4.82
N ALA A 117 0.54 17.18 -4.00
CA ALA A 117 -0.50 18.20 -4.04
C ALA A 117 0.06 19.60 -3.73
N LEU A 118 0.88 19.72 -2.67
CA LEU A 118 1.55 20.98 -2.30
C LEU A 118 2.45 21.55 -3.40
N ILE A 119 3.25 20.70 -4.07
CA ILE A 119 4.12 21.14 -5.16
C ILE A 119 3.30 21.61 -6.37
N LYS A 120 2.18 20.93 -6.67
CA LYS A 120 1.30 21.30 -7.78
C LYS A 120 0.58 22.63 -7.53
N GLU A 121 0.15 22.86 -6.29
CA GLU A 121 -0.49 24.12 -5.85
C GLU A 121 0.48 25.29 -5.97
N GLN A 122 1.70 25.15 -5.43
CA GLN A 122 2.75 26.18 -5.54
C GLN A 122 3.15 26.48 -6.99
N ALA A 123 3.23 25.46 -7.85
CA ALA A 123 3.53 25.65 -9.26
C ALA A 123 2.40 26.37 -10.02
N LEU A 124 1.14 26.14 -9.63
CA LEU A 124 -0.02 26.82 -10.19
C LEU A 124 -0.05 28.29 -9.76
N GLU A 125 0.13 28.57 -8.46
CA GLU A 125 0.19 29.94 -7.92
C GLU A 125 1.35 30.75 -8.54
N ALA A 126 2.52 30.12 -8.73
CA ALA A 126 3.66 30.77 -9.39
C ALA A 126 3.39 31.09 -10.87
N ALA A 127 2.68 30.20 -11.59
CA ALA A 127 2.30 30.41 -12.98
C ALA A 127 1.22 31.50 -13.13
N GLU A 128 0.27 31.58 -12.21
CA GLU A 128 -0.73 32.66 -12.15
C GLU A 128 -0.09 34.01 -11.80
N SER A 129 0.83 34.04 -10.84
CA SER A 129 1.57 35.26 -10.47
C SER A 129 2.41 35.79 -11.63
N ALA A 130 3.11 34.90 -12.36
CA ALA A 130 3.91 35.29 -13.52
C ALA A 130 3.06 35.78 -14.71
N ARG A 131 1.81 35.32 -14.84
CA ARG A 131 0.87 35.81 -15.86
C ARG A 131 0.32 37.19 -15.49
N ALA A 132 -0.02 37.42 -14.23
CA ALA A 132 -0.50 38.72 -13.74
C ALA A 132 0.57 39.83 -13.88
N GLU A 133 1.85 39.52 -13.69
CA GLU A 133 2.96 40.48 -13.89
C GLU A 133 3.28 40.75 -15.37
N GLY A 134 2.92 39.84 -16.28
CA GLY A 134 3.11 40.00 -17.72
C GLY A 134 2.02 40.82 -18.43
N GLU A 135 0.84 40.95 -17.83
CA GLU A 135 -0.32 41.67 -18.39
C GLU A 135 -0.38 43.15 -17.95
N ALA A 136 0.54 43.59 -17.08
CA ALA A 136 0.62 44.95 -16.56
C ALA A 136 1.70 45.84 -17.22
N LYS A 137 2.19 45.47 -18.42
CA LYS A 137 3.16 46.25 -19.19
C LYS A 137 2.63 46.72 -20.54
#